data_AF-A0A963N1M2-F1
#
_entry.id   AF-A0A963N1M2-F1
#
_cell.length_a   1.000
_cell.length_b   1.000
_cell.length_c   1.000
_cell.angle_alpha   90.00
_cell.angle_beta   90.00
_cell.angle_gamma   90.00
#
_symmetry.space_group_name_H-M   'P 1'
#
loop_
_entity.id
_entity.type
_entity.pdbx_description
1 polymer ?
#
loop_
_entity_poly.entity_id
_entity_poly.type
_entity_poly.pdbx_seq_one_letter_code
_entity_poly.pdbx_strand_id
1 'polypeptide(L)'
;IMAQRYLPQIAEGDKRVLIIGGEVVPYSLARIPKAGETRGNLAAGGRGVAMPLTAREREIAEALAPVLWARGLLIVGLDVIGGHLTEINVTSPTCMVEIHQQQGFDVAGRVIEAIEGL
;
A
#
# COMPACT_ATOMS: atom_id res chain seq x y z
N ILE A 1 -6.57 -16.84 16.79
CA ILE A 1 -6.51 -15.39 17.07
C ILE A 1 -5.09 -14.93 16.74
N MET A 2 -4.92 -13.78 16.08
CA MET A 2 -3.61 -13.19 15.81
C MET A 2 -3.37 -12.05 16.81
N ALA A 3 -2.15 -11.93 17.34
CA ALA A 3 -1.75 -10.83 18.21
C ALA A 3 -0.44 -10.24 17.69
N GLN A 4 -0.38 -8.91 17.63
CA GLN A 4 0.79 -8.15 17.21
C GLN A 4 1.05 -7.04 18.24
N ARG A 5 2.32 -6.65 18.39
CA ARG A 5 2.70 -5.50 19.22
C ARG A 5 2.09 -4.23 18.64
N TYR A 6 1.57 -3.35 19.50
CA TYR A 6 1.09 -2.03 19.08
C TYR A 6 2.24 -1.17 18.52
N LEU A 7 1.99 -0.51 17.40
CA LEU A 7 2.94 0.39 16.73
C LEU A 7 2.42 1.84 16.84
N PRO A 8 2.99 2.69 17.71
CA PRO A 8 2.54 4.08 17.89
C PRO A 8 2.59 4.93 16.61
N GLN A 9 3.43 4.55 15.64
CA GLN A 9 3.56 5.19 14.34
C GLN A 9 2.27 5.13 13.50
N ILE A 10 1.26 4.36 13.92
CA ILE A 10 -0.08 4.42 13.31
C ILE A 10 -0.66 5.85 13.30
N ALA A 11 -0.23 6.72 14.21
CA ALA A 11 -0.59 8.14 14.21
C ALA A 11 -0.12 8.88 12.94
N GLU A 12 0.96 8.44 12.30
CA GLU A 12 1.47 8.96 11.02
C GLU A 12 0.78 8.31 9.81
N GLY A 13 -0.04 7.28 10.06
CA GLY A 13 -0.86 6.58 9.08
C GLY A 13 -0.41 5.13 8.83
N ASP A 14 -1.40 4.31 8.51
CA ASP A 14 -1.20 2.98 7.94
C ASP A 14 -1.02 3.13 6.42
N LYS A 15 0.21 2.91 5.94
CA LYS A 15 0.58 3.18 4.56
C LYS A 15 0.30 1.97 3.68
N ARG A 16 -0.53 2.18 2.66
CA ARG A 16 -0.77 1.25 1.56
C ARG A 16 0.31 1.41 0.49
N VAL A 17 1.20 0.42 0.35
CA VAL A 17 2.12 0.29 -0.78
C VAL A 17 1.51 -0.67 -1.80
N LEU A 18 1.56 -0.33 -3.09
CA LEU A 18 1.01 -1.18 -4.14
C LEU A 18 2.14 -1.86 -4.93
N ILE A 19 1.92 -3.12 -5.25
CA ILE A 19 2.72 -3.88 -6.22
C ILE A 19 1.79 -4.31 -7.34
N ILE A 20 2.16 -3.98 -8.58
CA ILE A 20 1.38 -4.23 -9.79
C ILE A 20 2.26 -5.00 -10.77
N GLY A 21 1.85 -6.20 -11.18
CA GLY A 21 2.63 -7.02 -12.13
C GLY A 21 4.03 -7.38 -11.63
N GLY A 22 4.25 -7.44 -10.31
CA GLY A 22 5.58 -7.64 -9.73
C GLY A 22 6.44 -6.38 -9.67
N GLU A 23 5.92 -5.21 -10.03
CA GLU A 23 6.61 -3.94 -9.91
C GLU A 23 6.04 -3.07 -8.77
N VAL A 24 6.93 -2.38 -8.07
CA VAL A 24 6.57 -1.54 -6.93
C VAL A 24 6.12 -0.16 -7.42
N VAL A 25 4.89 0.22 -7.06
CA VAL A 25 4.40 1.59 -7.30
C VAL A 25 5.21 2.58 -6.46
N PRO A 26 5.74 3.68 -7.03
CA PRO A 26 6.68 4.57 -6.33
C PRO A 26 6.05 5.43 -5.23
N TYR A 27 4.74 5.35 -5.05
CA TYR A 27 3.95 6.08 -4.06
C TYR A 27 3.17 5.12 -3.17
N SER A 28 2.99 5.51 -1.92
CA SER A 28 2.02 4.90 -1.00
C SER A 28 0.87 5.85 -0.73
N LEU A 29 -0.23 5.32 -0.20
CA LEU A 29 -1.27 6.12 0.44
C LEU A 29 -1.21 5.93 1.96
N ALA A 30 -0.78 6.95 2.69
CA ALA A 30 -0.88 6.97 4.15
C ALA A 30 -2.34 7.19 4.56
N ARG A 31 -2.92 6.22 5.26
CA ARG A 31 -4.30 6.28 5.74
C ARG A 31 -4.25 6.68 7.21
N ILE A 32 -4.40 7.98 7.45
CA ILE A 32 -4.20 8.61 8.76
C ILE A 32 -5.51 8.54 9.56
N PRO A 33 -5.52 7.95 10.77
CA PRO A 33 -6.70 7.90 11.62
C PRO A 33 -7.25 9.30 11.94
N LYS A 34 -8.55 9.38 12.16
CA LYS A 34 -9.17 10.59 12.73
C LYS A 34 -8.74 10.75 14.19
N ALA A 35 -8.64 11.98 14.67
CA ALA A 35 -8.39 12.23 16.09
C ALA A 35 -9.40 11.49 16.98
N GLY A 36 -8.90 10.66 17.90
CA GLY A 36 -9.70 9.81 18.78
C GLY A 36 -9.98 8.40 18.25
N GLU A 37 -9.58 8.06 17.03
CA GLU A 37 -9.67 6.71 16.46
C GLU A 37 -8.31 6.05 16.29
N THR A 38 -8.24 4.74 16.50
CA THR A 38 -7.02 3.94 16.32
C THR A 38 -6.91 3.32 14.93
N ARG A 39 -8.00 3.34 14.14
CA ARG A 39 -8.05 2.73 12.81
C ARG A 39 -7.81 3.78 11.73
N GLY A 40 -6.85 3.50 10.85
CA GLY A 40 -6.47 4.42 9.77
C GLY A 40 -7.30 4.28 8.49
N ASN A 41 -8.11 3.24 8.36
CA ASN A 41 -8.79 2.91 7.10
C ASN A 41 -9.78 4.01 6.64
N LEU A 42 -9.77 4.29 5.33
CA LEU A 42 -10.54 5.39 4.71
C LEU A 42 -12.05 5.28 4.98
N ALA A 43 -12.57 4.05 5.05
CA ALA A 43 -13.98 3.78 5.35
C ALA A 43 -14.40 4.25 6.76
N ALA A 44 -13.45 4.40 7.69
CA ALA A 44 -13.70 4.94 9.04
C ALA A 44 -13.53 6.47 9.10
N GLY A 45 -13.40 7.16 7.96
CA GLY A 45 -13.19 8.62 7.93
C GLY A 45 -11.72 9.04 8.10
N GLY A 46 -10.78 8.10 7.94
CA GLY A 46 -9.36 8.40 7.84
C GLY A 46 -9.03 9.22 6.60
N ARG A 47 -8.00 10.08 6.70
CA ARG A 47 -7.53 10.91 5.58
C ARG A 47 -6.45 10.16 4.80
N GLY A 48 -6.66 9.99 3.50
CA GLY A 48 -5.67 9.42 2.58
C GLY A 48 -4.70 10.48 2.06
N VAL A 49 -3.41 10.32 2.31
CA VAL A 49 -2.36 11.21 1.81
C VAL A 49 -1.37 10.40 0.99
N ALA A 50 -1.31 10.66 -0.30
CA ALA A 50 -0.36 10.00 -1.18
C ALA A 50 1.03 10.62 -0.98
N MET A 51 2.06 9.79 -0.90
CA MET A 51 3.44 10.23 -0.69
C MET A 51 4.43 9.27 -1.33
N PRO A 52 5.65 9.73 -1.70
CA PRO A 52 6.71 8.85 -2.16
C PRO A 52 7.01 7.76 -1.14
N LEU A 53 7.37 6.57 -1.61
CA LEU A 53 7.84 5.52 -0.72
C LEU A 53 9.08 5.96 0.04
N THR A 54 9.12 5.66 1.33
CA THR A 54 10.37 5.72 2.10
C THR A 54 11.32 4.61 1.65
N ALA A 55 12.62 4.76 1.94
CA ALA A 55 13.61 3.72 1.63
C ALA A 55 13.24 2.36 2.24
N ARG A 56 12.69 2.36 3.46
CA ARG A 56 12.28 1.13 4.14
C ARG A 56 11.04 0.49 3.53
N GLU A 57 10.04 1.29 3.14
CA GLU A 57 8.85 0.79 2.44
C GLU A 57 9.21 0.16 1.09
N ARG A 58 10.10 0.84 0.34
CA ARG A 58 10.65 0.35 -0.91
C ARG A 58 11.39 -0.97 -0.73
N GLU A 59 12.29 -1.06 0.24
CA GLU A 59 13.05 -2.28 0.54
C GLU A 59 12.12 -3.47 0.82
N ILE A 60 11.08 -3.28 1.63
CA ILE A 60 10.09 -4.32 1.93
C ILE A 60 9.36 -4.76 0.65
N ALA A 61 8.88 -3.79 -0.13
CA ALA A 61 8.10 -4.05 -1.33
C ALA A 61 8.94 -4.75 -2.40
N GLU A 62 10.16 -4.29 -2.67
CA GLU A 62 11.08 -4.87 -3.65
C GLU A 62 11.53 -6.28 -3.26
N ALA A 63 11.70 -6.56 -1.96
CA ALA A 63 11.99 -7.91 -1.48
C ALA A 63 10.82 -8.89 -1.70
N LEU A 64 9.57 -8.42 -1.58
CA LEU A 64 8.39 -9.27 -1.72
C LEU A 64 7.88 -9.40 -3.16
N ALA A 65 8.06 -8.37 -3.97
CA ALA A 65 7.54 -8.29 -5.33
C ALA A 65 7.85 -9.54 -6.20
N PRO A 66 9.10 -10.04 -6.30
CA PRO A 66 9.38 -11.22 -7.13
C PRO A 66 8.71 -12.49 -6.58
N VAL A 67 8.59 -12.64 -5.26
CA VAL A 67 7.96 -13.80 -4.63
C VAL A 67 6.45 -13.80 -4.85
N LEU A 68 5.82 -12.63 -4.72
CA LEU A 68 4.38 -12.47 -4.93
C LEU A 68 4.00 -12.64 -6.40
N TRP A 69 4.82 -12.11 -7.31
CA TRP A 69 4.62 -12.26 -8.74
C TRP A 69 4.75 -13.70 -9.22
N ALA A 70 5.76 -14.44 -8.73
CA ALA A 70 5.91 -15.86 -9.00
C ALA A 70 4.72 -16.71 -8.52
N ARG A 71 3.89 -16.18 -7.60
CA ARG A 71 2.65 -16.81 -7.11
C ARG A 71 1.41 -16.39 -7.90
N GLY A 72 1.56 -15.61 -8.97
CA GLY A 72 0.46 -15.13 -9.82
C GLY A 72 -0.33 -13.98 -9.21
N LEU A 73 0.22 -13.28 -8.23
CA LEU A 73 -0.46 -12.13 -7.60
C LEU A 73 -0.19 -10.86 -8.41
N LEU A 74 -1.13 -10.52 -9.29
CA LEU A 74 -1.05 -9.35 -10.17
C LEU A 74 -1.15 -8.02 -9.42
N ILE A 75 -2.09 -7.91 -8.48
CA ILE A 75 -2.36 -6.68 -7.72
C ILE A 75 -2.24 -7.02 -6.24
N VAL A 76 -1.27 -6.40 -5.56
CA VAL A 76 -1.05 -6.59 -4.13
C VAL A 76 -0.98 -5.26 -3.41
N GLY A 77 -1.65 -5.18 -2.26
CA GLY A 77 -1.51 -4.08 -1.31
C GLY A 77 -0.74 -4.53 -0.08
N LEU A 78 0.38 -3.87 0.21
CA LEU A 78 1.11 -4.06 1.46
C LEU A 78 0.70 -2.95 2.44
N ASP A 79 0.35 -3.33 3.66
CA ASP A 79 0.09 -2.39 4.74
C ASP A 79 1.35 -2.29 5.61
N VAL A 80 1.85 -1.06 5.78
CA VAL A 80 3.11 -0.76 6.47
C VAL A 80 2.89 0.35 7.49
N ILE A 81 3.29 0.09 8.74
CA ILE A 81 3.26 1.06 9.83
C ILE A 81 4.66 1.19 10.42
N GLY A 82 5.22 2.40 10.44
CA GLY A 82 6.53 2.67 11.06
C GLY A 82 7.68 1.81 10.51
N GLY A 83 7.63 1.41 9.25
CA GLY A 83 8.63 0.53 8.63
C GLY A 83 8.46 -0.98 8.93
N HIS A 84 7.33 -1.37 9.51
CA HIS A 84 6.94 -2.77 9.71
C HIS A 84 5.79 -3.14 8.78
N LEU A 85 5.94 -4.25 8.05
CA LEU A 85 4.85 -4.87 7.31
C LEU A 85 3.86 -5.50 8.29
N THR A 86 2.58 -5.15 8.18
CA THR A 86 1.52 -5.65 9.06
C THR A 86 0.57 -6.60 8.35
N GLU A 87 0.28 -6.37 7.07
CA GLU A 87 -0.67 -7.17 6.28
C GLU A 87 -0.31 -7.18 4.78
N ILE A 88 -0.70 -8.26 4.08
CA ILE A 88 -0.62 -8.40 2.63
C ILE A 88 -2.04 -8.65 2.09
N ASN A 89 -2.58 -7.69 1.37
CA ASN A 89 -3.91 -7.72 0.76
C ASN A 89 -3.83 -8.20 -0.70
N VAL A 90 -4.52 -9.30 -1.01
CA VAL A 90 -4.45 -9.96 -2.34
C VAL A 90 -5.81 -10.11 -3.04
N THR A 91 -6.91 -9.69 -2.41
CA THR A 91 -8.26 -9.91 -2.96
C THR A 91 -8.77 -8.71 -3.75
N SER A 92 -8.85 -7.54 -3.11
CA SER A 92 -9.30 -6.29 -3.73
C SER A 92 -8.58 -5.08 -3.10
N PRO A 93 -7.26 -4.95 -3.29
CA PRO A 93 -6.51 -3.82 -2.75
C PRO A 93 -6.94 -2.50 -3.44
N THR A 94 -7.35 -1.53 -2.62
CA THR A 94 -7.80 -0.18 -3.05
C THR A 94 -6.64 0.84 -3.06
N CYS A 95 -6.94 2.14 -3.10
CA CYS A 95 -6.02 3.30 -2.98
C CYS A 95 -5.36 3.78 -4.29
N MET A 96 -5.70 3.20 -5.44
CA MET A 96 -5.17 3.61 -6.75
C MET A 96 -5.65 5.01 -7.16
N VAL A 97 -6.92 5.31 -6.91
CA VAL A 97 -7.58 6.56 -7.32
C VAL A 97 -6.95 7.76 -6.60
N GLU A 98 -6.78 7.65 -5.29
CA GLU A 98 -6.22 8.71 -4.47
C GLU A 98 -4.75 8.99 -4.81
N ILE A 99 -3.97 7.93 -5.09
CA ILE A 99 -2.58 8.08 -5.56
C ILE A 99 -2.55 8.80 -6.91
N HIS A 100 -3.38 8.39 -7.86
CA HIS A 100 -3.46 9.04 -9.17
C HIS A 100 -3.86 10.52 -9.05
N GLN A 101 -4.90 10.83 -8.29
CA GLN A 101 -5.38 12.21 -8.12
C GLN A 101 -4.35 13.12 -7.44
N GLN A 102 -3.57 12.61 -6.48
CA GLN A 102 -2.65 13.43 -5.68
C GLN A 102 -1.23 13.51 -6.28
N GLN A 103 -0.78 12.48 -7.00
CA GLN A 103 0.60 12.37 -7.50
C GLN A 103 0.68 12.31 -9.04
N GLY A 104 -0.46 12.25 -9.74
CA GLY A 104 -0.51 12.13 -11.20
C GLY A 104 -0.02 10.78 -11.74
N PHE A 105 0.26 9.80 -10.88
CA PHE A 105 0.75 8.48 -11.28
C PHE A 105 -0.42 7.56 -11.60
N ASP A 106 -0.53 7.12 -12.86
CA ASP A 106 -1.61 6.25 -13.32
C ASP A 106 -1.41 4.80 -12.89
N VAL A 107 -1.77 4.49 -11.64
CA VAL A 107 -1.69 3.13 -11.10
C VAL A 107 -2.61 2.17 -11.84
N ALA A 108 -3.78 2.64 -12.31
CA ALA A 108 -4.72 1.80 -13.04
C ALA A 108 -4.18 1.43 -14.43
N GLY A 109 -3.54 2.38 -15.12
CA GLY A 109 -2.79 2.14 -16.36
C GLY A 109 -1.73 1.06 -16.18
N ARG A 110 -0.93 1.10 -15.10
CA ARG A 110 0.05 0.04 -14.79
C ARG A 110 -0.58 -1.35 -14.65
N VAL A 111 -1.81 -1.45 -14.15
CA VAL A 111 -2.52 -2.74 -14.05
C VAL A 111 -2.84 -3.27 -15.45
N ILE A 112 -3.34 -2.40 -16.33
CA ILE A 112 -3.68 -2.79 -17.71
C ILE A 112 -2.42 -3.19 -18.48
N GLU A 113 -1.34 -2.41 -18.39
CA GLU A 113 -0.04 -2.73 -19.00
C GLU A 113 0.47 -4.11 -18.55
N ALA A 114 0.39 -4.40 -17.24
CA ALA A 114 0.79 -5.70 -16.70
C ALA A 114 -0.08 -6.86 -17.18
N ILE A 115 -1.37 -6.63 -17.45
CA ILE A 115 -2.28 -7.64 -18.03
C ILE A 115 -1.96 -7.88 -19.51
N GLU A 116 -1.66 -6.81 -20.25
CA GLU A 116 -1.35 -6.87 -21.68
C GLU A 116 0.09 -7.37 -21.96
N GLY A 117 0.96 -7.36 -20.95
CA GLY A 117 2.36 -7.78 -21.06
C GLY A 117 3.24 -6.73 -21.74
N LEU A 118 2.91 -5.45 -21.56
CA LEU A 118 3.60 -4.29 -22.14
C LEU A 118 4.76 -3.77 -21.29
#